data_AF-A0A7Y4ZRL7-F1
#
_entry.id   AF-A0A7Y4ZRL7-F1
#
_cell.length_a   1.000
_cell.length_b   1.000
_cell.length_c   1.000
_cell.angle_alpha   90.00
_cell.angle_beta   90.00
_cell.angle_gamma   90.00
#
_symmetry.space_group_name_H-M   'P 1'
#
loop_
_entity.id
_entity.type
_entity.pdbx_description
1 polymer ?
#
loop_
_entity_poly.entity_id
_entity_poly.type
_entity_poly.pdbx_seq_one_letter_code
_entity_poly.pdbx_strand_id
1 'polypeptide(L)'
;MKRLVLGLIFLSACGLPEGAQSPTTARALTVTEVTWNPTHAPTGAIVDVADVGSDVVLFGDGTATILEDGNVVSVDRSVGKWQSSATIPAPDGTGLWIVGVDGDGTLRRLRARKSFEKVSERYGLGGTRVRAVASLGGPYVAFLLDNGVAVADGSAVSRYPLTAFPAVTGGGFHGALYGAAEVRVFDAVKGKTKRFDVDGARWVAVDADGHLVVASTSAIWVEGKEGSLELRYRAAGDTLHGLAFARDRIWFADGSELGTIEPKGVALTHGLALAPTARLTASPTGDVWALAAGNARRFAASSTGGTTLTAAGPTGAAPAPSWQEAIAPVFARACASCHGSSASSGIALGDRTAWQNRKDLIRQRVLVERSMPPAGASLTDADRAAIARWLDTGAK
;
A
#
# COMPACT_ATOMS: atom_id res chain seq x y z
N MET A 1 -0.19 -35.19 39.22
CA MET A 1 1.28 -35.02 39.35
C MET A 1 1.72 -33.86 38.46
N LYS A 2 2.09 -32.72 39.05
CA LYS A 2 2.59 -31.52 38.33
C LYS A 2 4.04 -31.79 37.92
N ARG A 3 4.32 -31.85 36.61
CA ARG A 3 5.70 -31.88 36.10
C ARG A 3 6.18 -30.44 35.91
N LEU A 4 7.09 -30.04 36.81
CA LEU A 4 7.90 -28.83 36.71
C LEU A 4 8.91 -29.06 35.57
N VAL A 5 8.76 -28.37 34.44
CA VAL A 5 9.79 -28.34 33.40
C VAL A 5 10.71 -27.18 33.73
N LEU A 6 11.90 -27.52 34.24
CA LEU A 6 12.97 -26.58 34.53
C LEU A 6 13.61 -26.17 33.19
N GLY A 7 13.32 -24.96 32.73
CA GLY A 7 13.89 -24.40 31.50
C GLY A 7 15.36 -24.05 31.70
N LEU A 8 16.21 -24.70 30.91
CA LEU A 8 17.65 -24.44 30.82
C LEU A 8 17.87 -23.00 30.29
N ILE A 9 18.56 -22.18 31.07
CA ILE A 9 19.01 -20.85 30.64
C ILE A 9 20.19 -21.04 29.68
N PHE A 10 19.94 -20.90 28.38
CA PHE A 10 21.02 -20.71 27.41
C PHE A 10 21.53 -19.28 27.53
N LEU A 11 22.80 -19.15 27.91
CA LEU A 11 23.59 -17.93 27.72
C LEU A 11 23.73 -17.70 26.22
N SER A 12 22.83 -16.90 25.64
CA SER A 12 22.86 -16.53 24.23
C SER A 12 24.07 -15.63 23.94
N ALA A 13 24.93 -16.09 23.03
CA ALA A 13 25.83 -15.20 22.31
C ALA A 13 25.01 -14.06 21.65
N CYS A 14 25.54 -12.83 21.65
CA CYS A 14 24.92 -11.62 21.09
C CYS A 14 24.78 -11.64 19.54
N GLY A 15 24.44 -12.77 18.94
CA GLY A 15 24.23 -12.91 17.50
C GLY A 15 22.77 -12.70 17.12
N LEU A 16 22.54 -12.08 15.95
CA LEU A 16 21.24 -12.13 15.30
C LEU A 16 20.92 -13.58 14.90
N PRO A 17 19.65 -14.03 15.01
CA PRO A 17 19.25 -15.33 14.50
C PRO A 17 19.49 -15.42 12.98
N GLU A 18 19.64 -16.64 12.48
CA GLU A 18 19.85 -16.89 11.05
C GLU A 18 18.74 -16.24 10.21
N GLY A 19 19.13 -15.52 9.15
CA GLY A 19 18.22 -14.80 8.26
C GLY A 19 17.76 -13.42 8.76
N ALA A 20 18.02 -13.04 10.02
CA ALA A 20 17.76 -11.68 10.49
C ALA A 20 18.87 -10.72 10.08
N GLN A 21 18.48 -9.52 9.64
CA GLN A 21 19.40 -8.46 9.24
C GLN A 21 19.31 -7.25 10.18
N SER A 22 20.26 -6.34 10.01
CA SER A 22 20.39 -5.09 10.77
C SER A 22 20.86 -3.97 9.84
N PRO A 23 20.91 -2.70 10.28
CA PRO A 23 21.39 -1.61 9.43
C PRO A 23 22.76 -1.87 8.78
N THR A 24 23.65 -2.62 9.45
CA THR A 24 25.00 -2.91 8.97
C THR A 24 25.08 -4.13 8.06
N THR A 25 24.05 -4.98 8.04
CA THR A 25 23.99 -6.20 7.21
C THR A 25 22.90 -6.16 6.14
N ALA A 26 22.06 -5.11 6.14
CA ALA A 26 21.10 -4.84 5.08
C ALA A 26 21.81 -4.45 3.77
N ARG A 27 21.25 -4.86 2.64
CA ARG A 27 21.74 -4.43 1.32
C ARG A 27 21.42 -2.95 1.11
N ALA A 28 22.24 -2.24 0.32
CA ALA A 28 21.89 -0.89 -0.11
C ALA A 28 20.58 -0.89 -0.93
N LEU A 29 19.65 -0.04 -0.53
CA LEU A 29 18.42 0.27 -1.26
C LEU A 29 18.60 1.60 -1.99
N THR A 30 18.40 1.58 -3.30
CA THR A 30 18.28 2.82 -4.09
C THR A 30 16.81 3.17 -4.25
N VAL A 31 16.45 4.37 -3.85
CA VAL A 31 15.11 4.92 -4.07
C VAL A 31 15.18 6.21 -4.88
N THR A 32 14.10 6.49 -5.60
CA THR A 32 13.90 7.75 -6.30
C THR A 32 12.67 8.43 -5.69
N GLU A 33 12.80 9.72 -5.36
CA GLU A 33 11.63 10.52 -4.99
C GLU A 33 10.80 10.80 -6.25
N VAL A 34 9.53 10.44 -6.18
CA VAL A 34 8.59 10.57 -7.31
C VAL A 34 8.03 11.99 -7.30
N THR A 35 8.18 12.70 -8.41
CA THR A 35 7.53 14.01 -8.62
C THR A 35 6.03 13.82 -8.84
N TRP A 36 5.24 13.91 -7.77
CA TRP A 36 3.79 13.69 -7.79
C TRP A 36 2.97 14.99 -7.84
N ASN A 37 3.56 16.15 -7.51
CA ASN A 37 2.97 17.49 -7.61
C ASN A 37 3.96 18.43 -8.32
N PRO A 38 4.16 18.27 -9.65
CA PRO A 38 5.16 19.02 -10.42
C PRO A 38 4.89 20.54 -10.45
N THR A 39 3.65 20.95 -10.21
CA THR A 39 3.27 22.38 -10.18
C THR A 39 3.51 23.03 -8.81
N HIS A 40 3.94 22.25 -7.81
CA HIS A 40 4.05 22.69 -6.42
C HIS A 40 2.76 23.37 -5.92
N ALA A 41 1.61 22.87 -6.37
CA ALA A 41 0.32 23.41 -5.97
C ALA A 41 0.16 23.34 -4.44
N PRO A 42 -0.44 24.34 -3.81
CA PRO A 42 -0.62 24.38 -2.36
C PRO A 42 -1.56 23.26 -1.91
N THR A 43 -1.11 22.43 -0.98
CA THR A 43 -1.85 21.24 -0.52
C THR A 43 -2.45 21.36 0.87
N GLY A 44 -2.08 22.42 1.62
CA GLY A 44 -2.38 22.51 3.06
C GLY A 44 -1.66 21.43 3.87
N ALA A 45 -2.03 21.31 5.15
CA ALA A 45 -1.49 20.28 6.04
C ALA A 45 -2.15 18.92 5.73
N ILE A 46 -1.35 17.97 5.28
CA ILE A 46 -1.77 16.62 4.89
C ILE A 46 -1.79 15.71 6.12
N VAL A 47 -2.93 15.06 6.37
CA VAL A 47 -3.12 14.06 7.42
C VAL A 47 -3.11 12.63 6.90
N ASP A 48 -3.51 12.43 5.64
CA ASP A 48 -3.51 11.13 4.98
C ASP A 48 -3.49 11.27 3.45
N VAL A 49 -3.14 10.19 2.75
CA VAL A 49 -3.14 10.15 1.27
C VAL A 49 -3.63 8.80 0.78
N ALA A 50 -4.42 8.84 -0.29
CA ALA A 50 -4.78 7.67 -1.07
C ALA A 50 -4.64 7.98 -2.57
N ASP A 51 -4.17 7.01 -3.34
CA ASP A 51 -4.02 7.14 -4.78
C ASP A 51 -4.50 5.91 -5.55
N VAL A 52 -4.92 6.14 -6.79
CA VAL A 52 -5.27 5.09 -7.75
C VAL A 52 -4.97 5.57 -9.17
N GLY A 53 -4.13 4.84 -9.90
CA GLY A 53 -3.67 5.33 -11.20
C GLY A 53 -3.06 6.73 -11.03
N SER A 54 -3.45 7.68 -11.89
CA SER A 54 -2.97 9.06 -11.84
C SER A 54 -3.71 9.96 -10.85
N ASP A 55 -4.74 9.44 -10.18
CA ASP A 55 -5.51 10.20 -9.19
C ASP A 55 -4.84 10.09 -7.82
N VAL A 56 -4.53 11.24 -7.22
CA VAL A 56 -4.01 11.35 -5.86
C VAL A 56 -4.95 12.24 -5.06
N VAL A 57 -5.40 11.79 -3.89
CA VAL A 57 -6.15 12.64 -2.96
C VAL A 57 -5.34 12.83 -1.69
N LEU A 58 -5.10 14.10 -1.37
CA LEU A 58 -4.52 14.52 -0.10
C LEU A 58 -5.64 14.92 0.84
N PHE A 59 -5.78 14.18 1.93
CA PHE A 59 -6.73 14.48 2.98
C PHE A 59 -6.03 15.37 4.00
N GLY A 60 -6.62 16.53 4.29
CA GLY A 60 -6.10 17.51 5.25
C GLY A 60 -7.16 17.93 6.26
N ASP A 61 -6.87 18.93 7.09
CA ASP A 61 -7.87 19.50 7.99
C ASP A 61 -8.88 20.35 7.20
N GLY A 62 -10.15 19.96 7.18
CA GLY A 62 -11.22 20.65 6.45
C GLY A 62 -11.18 20.55 4.91
N THR A 63 -10.23 19.82 4.32
CA THR A 63 -10.08 19.75 2.86
C THR A 63 -9.69 18.36 2.35
N ALA A 64 -10.14 18.01 1.15
CA ALA A 64 -9.54 16.97 0.32
C ALA A 64 -9.09 17.57 -1.02
N THR A 65 -7.77 17.63 -1.24
CA THR A 65 -7.17 18.15 -2.47
C THR A 65 -7.02 17.00 -3.46
N ILE A 66 -7.68 17.12 -4.61
CA ILE A 66 -7.70 16.09 -5.65
C ILE A 66 -6.77 16.50 -6.77
N LEU A 67 -5.79 15.63 -7.04
CA LEU A 67 -4.86 15.76 -8.15
C LEU A 67 -5.14 14.69 -9.19
N GLU A 68 -5.06 15.07 -10.46
CA GLU A 68 -5.03 14.16 -11.62
C GLU A 68 -3.75 14.47 -12.39
N ASP A 69 -2.93 13.44 -12.64
CA ASP A 69 -1.64 13.58 -13.35
C ASP A 69 -0.73 14.66 -12.72
N GLY A 70 -0.81 14.81 -11.39
CA GLY A 70 -0.05 15.77 -10.60
C GLY A 70 -0.55 17.22 -10.63
N ASN A 71 -1.68 17.48 -11.28
CA ASN A 71 -2.33 18.80 -11.27
C ASN A 71 -3.52 18.81 -10.33
N VAL A 72 -3.65 19.86 -9.51
CA VAL A 72 -4.87 20.05 -8.69
C VAL A 72 -6.05 20.31 -9.61
N VAL A 73 -6.97 19.35 -9.67
CA VAL A 73 -8.22 19.47 -10.44
C VAL A 73 -9.39 19.91 -9.58
N SER A 74 -9.33 19.67 -8.27
CA SER A 74 -10.35 20.12 -7.34
C SER A 74 -9.87 20.17 -5.89
N VAL A 75 -10.60 20.94 -5.07
CA VAL A 75 -10.44 20.96 -3.61
C VAL A 75 -11.82 20.90 -2.99
N ASP A 76 -12.16 19.75 -2.42
CA ASP A 76 -13.42 19.55 -1.71
C ASP A 76 -13.29 20.03 -0.26
N ARG A 77 -14.19 20.91 0.16
CA ARG A 77 -14.26 21.48 1.52
C ARG A 77 -15.55 21.10 2.27
N SER A 78 -16.31 20.14 1.73
CA SER A 78 -17.58 19.69 2.31
C SER A 78 -17.42 18.86 3.58
N VAL A 79 -16.19 18.45 3.91
CA VAL A 79 -15.87 17.60 5.07
C VAL A 79 -14.91 18.34 5.99
N GLY A 80 -15.34 18.62 7.21
CA GLY A 80 -14.57 19.40 8.19
C GLY A 80 -13.36 18.66 8.77
N LYS A 81 -13.37 17.33 8.80
CA LYS A 81 -12.26 16.52 9.33
C LYS A 81 -12.21 15.15 8.68
N TRP A 82 -11.01 14.68 8.35
CA TRP A 82 -10.74 13.33 7.88
C TRP A 82 -9.98 12.53 8.95
N GLN A 83 -10.24 11.22 9.04
CA GLN A 83 -9.63 10.33 10.03
C GLN A 83 -8.80 9.21 9.40
N SER A 84 -9.25 8.68 8.27
CA SER A 84 -8.61 7.57 7.56
C SER A 84 -8.99 7.63 6.09
N SER A 85 -8.09 7.20 5.22
CA SER A 85 -8.34 7.02 3.79
C SER A 85 -7.76 5.70 3.30
N ALA A 86 -8.28 5.22 2.18
CA ALA A 86 -7.75 4.05 1.49
C ALA A 86 -8.20 4.05 0.03
N THR A 87 -7.52 3.23 -0.77
CA THR A 87 -8.01 2.78 -2.07
C THR A 87 -8.60 1.38 -1.89
N ILE A 88 -9.89 1.21 -2.18
CA ILE A 88 -10.64 -0.05 -1.97
C ILE A 88 -11.34 -0.51 -3.25
N PRO A 89 -11.63 -1.81 -3.43
CA PRO A 89 -12.51 -2.28 -4.49
C PRO A 89 -13.90 -1.62 -4.41
N ALA A 90 -14.40 -1.22 -5.58
CA ALA A 90 -15.77 -0.78 -5.74
C ALA A 90 -16.72 -1.97 -5.47
N PRO A 91 -17.81 -1.78 -4.71
CA PRO A 91 -18.75 -2.86 -4.39
C PRO A 91 -19.51 -3.36 -5.62
N ASP A 92 -19.54 -2.58 -6.70
CA ASP A 92 -20.12 -2.97 -8.00
C ASP A 92 -19.11 -3.64 -8.94
N GLY A 93 -17.86 -3.86 -8.49
CA GLY A 93 -16.79 -4.48 -9.27
C GLY A 93 -16.21 -3.59 -10.37
N THR A 94 -16.57 -2.30 -10.45
CA THR A 94 -16.14 -1.39 -11.53
C THR A 94 -14.72 -0.83 -11.39
N GLY A 95 -13.90 -1.45 -10.53
CA GLY A 95 -12.52 -1.07 -10.28
C GLY A 95 -12.29 -0.66 -8.84
N LEU A 96 -11.51 0.40 -8.63
CA LEU A 96 -11.09 0.87 -7.32
C LEU A 96 -11.67 2.26 -7.03
N TRP A 97 -12.01 2.52 -5.77
CA TRP A 97 -12.44 3.81 -5.26
C TRP A 97 -11.40 4.35 -4.28
N ILE A 98 -11.07 5.63 -4.42
CA ILE A 98 -10.48 6.39 -3.32
C ILE A 98 -11.61 6.73 -2.34
N VAL A 99 -11.43 6.34 -1.08
CA VAL A 99 -12.38 6.59 0.01
C VAL A 99 -11.72 7.31 1.17
N GLY A 100 -12.54 8.05 1.91
CA GLY A 100 -12.17 8.67 3.18
C GLY A 100 -13.25 8.45 4.22
N VAL A 101 -12.84 8.39 5.49
CA VAL A 101 -13.68 8.35 6.67
C VAL A 101 -13.63 9.71 7.33
N ASP A 102 -14.78 10.39 7.47
CA ASP A 102 -14.84 11.71 8.08
C ASP A 102 -14.85 11.68 9.62
N GLY A 103 -14.80 12.85 10.26
CA GLY A 103 -14.82 13.04 11.71
C GLY A 103 -16.00 12.38 12.45
N ASP A 104 -17.13 12.25 11.76
CA ASP A 104 -18.35 11.62 12.28
C ASP A 104 -18.36 10.10 12.05
N GLY A 105 -17.35 9.57 11.36
CA GLY A 105 -17.21 8.17 11.00
C GLY A 105 -18.05 7.75 9.79
N THR A 106 -18.42 8.71 8.94
CA THR A 106 -19.11 8.43 7.68
C THR A 106 -18.08 8.07 6.61
N LEU A 107 -18.25 6.91 5.98
CA LEU A 107 -17.51 6.52 4.79
C LEU A 107 -17.98 7.30 3.56
N ARG A 108 -17.04 7.91 2.86
CA ARG A 108 -17.26 8.68 1.63
C ARG A 108 -16.33 8.22 0.52
N ARG A 109 -16.78 8.31 -0.72
CA ARG A 109 -15.94 8.04 -1.90
C ARG A 109 -15.74 9.29 -2.74
N LEU A 110 -14.58 9.39 -3.38
CA LEU A 110 -14.35 10.37 -4.42
C LEU A 110 -15.28 10.10 -5.61
N ARG A 111 -15.98 11.13 -6.07
CA ARG A 111 -16.83 11.08 -7.27
C ARG A 111 -16.39 12.13 -8.27
N ALA A 112 -16.21 11.68 -9.52
CA ALA A 112 -15.91 12.53 -10.68
C ALA A 112 -14.75 13.50 -10.45
N ARG A 113 -13.73 13.09 -9.67
CA ARG A 113 -12.54 13.89 -9.31
C ARG A 113 -12.85 15.28 -8.74
N LYS A 114 -14.03 15.44 -8.12
CA LYS A 114 -14.53 16.75 -7.71
C LYS A 114 -14.97 16.82 -6.26
N SER A 115 -15.68 15.79 -5.79
CA SER A 115 -16.30 15.84 -4.47
C SER A 115 -16.46 14.45 -3.86
N PHE A 116 -16.66 14.40 -2.57
CA PHE A 116 -16.90 13.20 -1.80
C PHE A 116 -18.39 12.99 -1.51
N GLU A 117 -18.92 11.85 -1.93
CA GLU A 117 -20.30 11.45 -1.63
C GLU A 117 -20.34 10.37 -0.54
N LYS A 118 -21.39 10.40 0.28
CA LYS A 118 -21.62 9.40 1.34
C LYS A 118 -21.91 8.03 0.72
N VAL A 119 -21.25 6.99 1.22
CA VAL A 119 -21.44 5.60 0.75
C VAL A 119 -21.56 4.57 1.87
N SER A 120 -21.67 5.00 3.14
CA SER A 120 -21.82 4.07 4.28
C SER A 120 -23.01 3.11 4.12
N GLU A 121 -24.14 3.60 3.62
CA GLU A 121 -25.34 2.79 3.37
C GLU A 121 -25.09 1.67 2.34
N ARG A 122 -24.19 1.88 1.37
CA ARG A 122 -23.86 0.84 0.37
C ARG A 122 -23.19 -0.38 0.98
N TYR A 123 -22.65 -0.25 2.20
CA TYR A 123 -22.05 -1.33 2.97
C TYR A 123 -22.92 -1.71 4.19
N GLY A 124 -24.17 -1.25 4.28
CA GLY A 124 -25.01 -1.48 5.46
C GLY A 124 -24.41 -0.90 6.74
N LEU A 125 -23.60 0.17 6.62
CA LEU A 125 -22.96 0.87 7.74
C LEU A 125 -23.72 2.14 8.13
N GLY A 126 -24.97 2.28 7.69
CA GLY A 126 -25.86 3.37 8.12
C GLY A 126 -25.92 3.50 9.64
N GLY A 127 -25.70 4.72 10.15
CA GLY A 127 -25.64 5.01 11.58
C GLY A 127 -24.49 4.34 12.35
N THR A 128 -23.59 3.61 11.69
CA THR A 128 -22.43 2.99 12.32
C THR A 128 -21.21 3.90 12.16
N ARG A 129 -20.56 4.25 13.27
CA ARG A 129 -19.31 5.02 13.24
C ARG A 129 -18.15 4.16 12.74
N VAL A 130 -17.63 4.49 11.56
CA VAL A 130 -16.39 3.91 11.01
C VAL A 130 -15.20 4.72 11.53
N ARG A 131 -14.14 4.05 11.95
CA ARG A 131 -12.89 4.67 12.43
C ARG A 131 -11.77 4.59 11.41
N ALA A 132 -11.70 3.49 10.66
CA ALA A 132 -10.72 3.27 9.61
C ALA A 132 -11.24 2.30 8.56
N VAL A 133 -10.62 2.33 7.38
CA VAL A 133 -10.94 1.46 6.25
C VAL A 133 -9.65 0.88 5.67
N ALA A 134 -9.68 -0.40 5.28
CA ALA A 134 -8.56 -1.06 4.64
C ALA A 134 -9.04 -2.00 3.53
N SER A 135 -8.34 -1.99 2.39
CA SER A 135 -8.45 -3.04 1.39
C SER A 135 -7.78 -4.31 1.91
N LEU A 136 -8.42 -5.45 1.70
CA LEU A 136 -7.86 -6.75 2.08
C LEU A 136 -7.39 -7.54 0.86
N GLY A 137 -7.66 -7.05 -0.35
CA GLY A 137 -7.39 -7.77 -1.60
C GLY A 137 -8.66 -8.35 -2.24
N GLY A 138 -8.65 -8.44 -3.58
CA GLY A 138 -9.83 -8.79 -4.38
C GLY A 138 -11.03 -7.92 -4.03
N PRO A 139 -12.22 -8.50 -3.76
CA PRO A 139 -13.41 -7.74 -3.43
C PRO A 139 -13.53 -7.36 -1.94
N TYR A 140 -12.56 -7.75 -1.10
CA TYR A 140 -12.69 -7.67 0.35
C TYR A 140 -12.25 -6.32 0.92
N VAL A 141 -13.07 -5.76 1.81
CA VAL A 141 -12.82 -4.49 2.51
C VAL A 141 -13.12 -4.63 4.00
N ALA A 142 -12.21 -4.21 4.86
CA ALA A 142 -12.46 -4.08 6.29
C ALA A 142 -12.79 -2.65 6.68
N PHE A 143 -13.76 -2.53 7.59
CA PHE A 143 -14.14 -1.29 8.26
C PHE A 143 -13.97 -1.48 9.76
N LEU A 144 -13.00 -0.76 10.34
CA LEU A 144 -12.84 -0.71 11.79
C LEU A 144 -13.96 0.14 12.38
N LEU A 145 -14.67 -0.39 13.36
CA LEU A 145 -15.78 0.26 14.05
C LEU A 145 -15.40 0.56 15.51
N ASP A 146 -16.25 1.27 16.24
CA ASP A 146 -16.04 1.50 17.68
C ASP A 146 -15.97 0.19 18.49
N ASN A 147 -16.79 -0.81 18.11
CA ASN A 147 -16.97 -2.06 18.87
C ASN A 147 -16.75 -3.33 18.01
N GLY A 148 -15.90 -3.25 16.99
CA GLY A 148 -15.57 -4.42 16.17
C GLY A 148 -15.06 -4.08 14.78
N VAL A 149 -15.19 -5.05 13.88
CA VAL A 149 -14.85 -4.88 12.46
C VAL A 149 -16.02 -5.38 11.60
N ALA A 150 -16.33 -4.65 10.54
CA ALA A 150 -17.19 -5.13 9.46
C ALA A 150 -16.33 -5.47 8.24
N VAL A 151 -16.67 -6.55 7.54
CA VAL A 151 -15.95 -7.01 6.36
C VAL A 151 -16.94 -7.16 5.22
N ALA A 152 -16.74 -6.38 4.17
CA ALA A 152 -17.45 -6.57 2.91
C ALA A 152 -16.68 -7.55 2.02
N ASP A 153 -17.38 -8.43 1.31
CA ASP A 153 -16.79 -9.39 0.34
C ASP A 153 -17.17 -9.09 -1.12
N GLY A 154 -17.77 -7.92 -1.37
CA GLY A 154 -18.34 -7.51 -2.66
C GLY A 154 -19.81 -7.91 -2.86
N SER A 155 -20.36 -8.77 -2.00
CA SER A 155 -21.76 -9.22 -2.05
C SER A 155 -22.51 -9.01 -0.74
N ALA A 156 -21.86 -9.28 0.38
CA ALA A 156 -22.40 -9.20 1.73
C ALA A 156 -21.43 -8.45 2.66
N VAL A 157 -21.96 -8.03 3.81
CA VAL A 157 -21.16 -7.42 4.88
C VAL A 157 -21.34 -8.23 6.16
N SER A 158 -20.27 -8.88 6.60
CA SER A 158 -20.20 -9.63 7.85
C SER A 158 -19.67 -8.75 8.98
N ARG A 159 -20.23 -8.86 10.18
CA ARG A 159 -19.81 -8.08 11.35
C ARG A 159 -19.24 -9.01 12.42
N TYR A 160 -18.07 -8.65 12.93
CA TYR A 160 -17.37 -9.39 13.96
C TYR A 160 -17.26 -8.51 15.22
N PRO A 161 -18.00 -8.83 16.30
CA PRO A 161 -17.87 -8.13 17.56
C PRO A 161 -16.50 -8.45 18.16
N LEU A 162 -15.68 -7.43 18.37
CA LEU A 162 -14.33 -7.56 18.90
C LEU A 162 -14.06 -6.42 19.87
N THR A 163 -13.17 -6.65 20.84
CA THR A 163 -12.64 -5.57 21.67
C THR A 163 -11.99 -4.51 20.79
N ALA A 164 -12.15 -3.24 21.15
CA ALA A 164 -11.70 -2.12 20.33
C ALA A 164 -10.20 -2.20 20.02
N PHE A 165 -9.86 -2.34 18.75
CA PHE A 165 -8.50 -2.16 18.24
C PHE A 165 -8.31 -0.71 17.78
N PRO A 166 -7.10 -0.14 17.88
CA PRO A 166 -6.84 1.21 17.40
C PRO A 166 -6.74 1.28 15.86
N ALA A 167 -6.35 0.20 15.19
CA ALA A 167 -6.06 0.23 13.76
C ALA A 167 -6.39 -1.10 13.05
N VAL A 168 -6.55 -1.01 11.72
CA VAL A 168 -6.76 -2.12 10.79
C VAL A 168 -5.87 -1.92 9.57
N THR A 169 -5.39 -3.02 8.98
CA THR A 169 -4.68 -3.07 7.70
C THR A 169 -5.06 -4.36 6.96
N GLY A 170 -4.65 -4.53 5.70
CA GLY A 170 -4.96 -5.74 4.95
C GLY A 170 -4.15 -5.95 3.67
N GLY A 171 -4.25 -7.18 3.17
CA GLY A 171 -3.55 -7.71 2.00
C GLY A 171 -3.83 -9.21 1.85
N GLY A 172 -3.74 -9.75 0.64
CA GLY A 172 -3.82 -11.21 0.40
C GLY A 172 -5.09 -11.90 0.93
N PHE A 173 -6.24 -11.24 0.88
CA PHE A 173 -7.53 -11.66 1.45
C PHE A 173 -7.55 -11.76 2.98
N HIS A 174 -6.59 -11.14 3.65
CA HIS A 174 -6.47 -11.11 5.10
C HIS A 174 -6.50 -9.67 5.60
N GLY A 175 -7.06 -9.47 6.79
CA GLY A 175 -6.92 -8.22 7.53
C GLY A 175 -6.25 -8.45 8.86
N ALA A 176 -5.54 -7.43 9.35
CA ALA A 176 -4.94 -7.46 10.67
C ALA A 176 -5.46 -6.28 11.50
N LEU A 177 -5.99 -6.61 12.68
CA LEU A 177 -6.32 -5.68 13.74
C LEU A 177 -5.17 -5.69 14.74
N TYR A 178 -4.70 -4.52 15.17
CA TYR A 178 -3.51 -4.47 16.02
C TYR A 178 -3.55 -3.34 17.03
N GLY A 179 -2.98 -3.61 18.20
CA GLY A 179 -2.71 -2.66 19.28
C GLY A 179 -1.42 -3.05 20.01
N ALA A 180 -1.09 -2.33 21.09
CA ALA A 180 0.21 -2.47 21.75
C ALA A 180 0.52 -3.86 22.34
N ALA A 181 -0.50 -4.70 22.56
CA ALA A 181 -0.37 -6.00 23.23
C ALA A 181 -0.83 -7.20 22.38
N GLU A 182 -1.58 -6.97 21.30
CA GLU A 182 -2.18 -8.05 20.50
C GLU A 182 -2.25 -7.66 19.03
N VAL A 183 -1.93 -8.61 18.16
CA VAL A 183 -2.27 -8.59 16.75
C VAL A 183 -3.21 -9.75 16.44
N ARG A 184 -4.33 -9.44 15.78
CA ARG A 184 -5.32 -10.42 15.34
C ARG A 184 -5.45 -10.37 13.83
N VAL A 185 -5.08 -11.46 13.18
CA VAL A 185 -5.24 -11.65 11.74
C VAL A 185 -6.55 -12.37 11.48
N PHE A 186 -7.28 -11.94 10.47
CA PHE A 186 -8.49 -12.60 10.00
C PHE A 186 -8.34 -12.97 8.52
N ASP A 187 -8.71 -14.20 8.20
CA ASP A 187 -8.86 -14.70 6.84
C ASP A 187 -10.29 -14.38 6.39
N ALA A 188 -10.43 -13.47 5.43
CA ALA A 188 -11.73 -12.98 4.98
C ALA A 188 -12.51 -14.01 4.17
N VAL A 189 -11.82 -14.94 3.53
CA VAL A 189 -12.43 -16.00 2.73
C VAL A 189 -12.96 -17.11 3.63
N LYS A 190 -12.16 -17.52 4.63
CA LYS A 190 -12.50 -18.65 5.50
C LYS A 190 -13.24 -18.22 6.77
N GLY A 191 -13.32 -16.93 7.07
CA GLY A 191 -13.89 -16.40 8.31
C GLY A 191 -13.14 -16.87 9.56
N LYS A 192 -11.85 -17.19 9.43
CA LYS A 192 -11.00 -17.68 10.53
C LYS A 192 -10.17 -16.54 11.11
N THR A 193 -9.85 -16.64 12.39
CA THR A 193 -8.95 -15.68 13.05
C THR A 193 -7.75 -16.38 13.67
N LYS A 194 -6.64 -15.66 13.72
CA LYS A 194 -5.40 -16.06 14.37
C LYS A 194 -4.91 -14.92 15.24
N ARG A 195 -4.42 -15.25 16.42
CA ARG A 195 -3.88 -14.29 17.39
C ARG A 195 -2.37 -14.44 17.50
N PHE A 196 -1.69 -13.31 17.58
CA PHE A 196 -0.27 -13.21 17.88
C PHE A 196 -0.07 -12.29 19.06
N ASP A 197 0.63 -12.78 20.09
CA ASP A 197 1.07 -11.98 21.22
C ASP A 197 2.44 -11.39 20.85
N VAL A 198 2.45 -10.11 20.50
CA VAL A 198 3.66 -9.38 20.12
C VAL A 198 3.76 -8.17 21.03
N ASP A 199 4.69 -8.23 21.98
CA ASP A 199 4.92 -7.13 22.90
C ASP A 199 5.44 -5.91 22.13
N GLY A 200 4.83 -4.75 22.41
CA GLY A 200 5.21 -3.50 21.76
C GLY A 200 4.91 -3.45 20.26
N ALA A 201 3.94 -4.22 19.74
CA ALA A 201 3.48 -4.06 18.36
C ALA A 201 2.97 -2.63 18.11
N ARG A 202 3.58 -1.93 17.15
CA ARG A 202 3.26 -0.54 16.81
C ARG A 202 2.76 -0.38 15.38
N TRP A 203 3.35 -1.14 14.46
CA TRP A 203 2.95 -1.11 13.05
C TRP A 203 2.77 -2.53 12.54
N VAL A 204 1.77 -2.71 11.69
CA VAL A 204 1.42 -3.99 11.09
C VAL A 204 1.13 -3.81 9.62
N ALA A 205 1.55 -4.79 8.83
CA ALA A 205 1.22 -4.93 7.43
C ALA A 205 0.87 -6.39 7.14
N VAL A 206 0.13 -6.62 6.06
CA VAL A 206 -0.21 -7.96 5.55
C VAL A 206 0.20 -7.99 4.09
N ASP A 207 0.98 -8.98 3.69
CA ASP A 207 1.48 -9.08 2.32
C ASP A 207 0.41 -9.64 1.34
N ALA A 208 0.79 -9.83 0.07
CA ALA A 208 -0.11 -10.31 -0.97
C ALA A 208 -0.51 -11.79 -0.80
N ASP A 209 0.25 -12.55 -0.02
CA ASP A 209 -0.03 -13.95 0.29
C ASP A 209 -0.83 -14.09 1.60
N GLY A 210 -1.06 -12.98 2.32
CA GLY A 210 -1.79 -12.94 3.58
C GLY A 210 -0.90 -13.13 4.81
N HIS A 211 0.43 -13.13 4.66
CA HIS A 211 1.34 -13.26 5.79
C HIS A 211 1.43 -11.97 6.59
N LEU A 212 1.45 -12.12 7.91
CA LEU A 212 1.59 -11.02 8.84
C LEU A 212 3.03 -10.48 8.89
N VAL A 213 3.17 -9.15 8.87
CA VAL A 213 4.41 -8.46 9.24
C VAL A 213 4.13 -7.49 10.37
N VAL A 214 4.88 -7.61 11.46
CA VAL A 214 4.72 -6.78 12.66
C VAL A 214 6.02 -6.07 12.96
N ALA A 215 5.94 -4.78 13.31
CA ALA A 215 7.07 -4.00 13.78
C ALA A 215 6.80 -3.42 15.17
N SER A 216 7.80 -3.52 16.03
CA SER A 216 7.97 -2.71 17.24
C SER A 216 8.86 -1.50 16.92
N THR A 217 9.30 -0.76 17.93
CA THR A 217 10.28 0.32 17.75
C THR A 217 11.69 -0.18 17.41
N SER A 218 12.02 -1.45 17.65
CA SER A 218 13.39 -1.97 17.48
C SER A 218 13.52 -3.23 16.62
N ALA A 219 12.41 -3.88 16.27
CA ALA A 219 12.43 -5.10 15.46
C ALA A 219 11.21 -5.27 14.56
N ILE A 220 11.43 -5.98 13.45
CA ILE A 220 10.39 -6.40 12.50
C ILE A 220 10.39 -7.93 12.41
N TRP A 221 9.21 -8.51 12.57
CA TRP A 221 8.95 -9.94 12.43
C TRP A 221 8.02 -10.19 11.25
N VAL A 222 8.27 -11.28 10.53
CA VAL A 222 7.45 -11.76 9.42
C VAL A 222 6.94 -13.15 9.76
N GLU A 223 5.68 -13.41 9.45
CA GLU A 223 5.09 -14.73 9.58
C GLU A 223 5.79 -15.73 8.64
N GLY A 224 6.37 -16.77 9.22
CA GLY A 224 6.99 -17.89 8.52
C GLY A 224 5.97 -18.93 8.07
N LYS A 225 6.45 -19.97 7.38
CA LYS A 225 5.61 -21.03 6.78
C LYS A 225 4.78 -21.82 7.79
N GLU A 226 5.27 -21.94 9.02
CA GLU A 226 4.58 -22.63 10.11
C GLU A 226 3.61 -21.70 10.87
N GLY A 227 3.52 -20.44 10.44
CA GLY A 227 2.70 -19.43 11.08
C GLY A 227 3.32 -18.85 12.37
N SER A 228 4.60 -19.09 12.63
CA SER A 228 5.36 -18.42 13.69
C SER A 228 5.89 -17.07 13.20
N LEU A 229 6.13 -16.13 14.10
CA LEU A 229 6.77 -14.86 13.77
C LEU A 229 8.30 -15.01 13.83
N GLU A 230 8.95 -14.83 12.69
CA GLU A 230 10.40 -14.91 12.54
C GLU A 230 11.00 -13.49 12.51
N LEU A 231 12.04 -13.25 13.30
CA LEU A 231 12.76 -11.97 13.27
C LEU A 231 13.41 -11.80 11.89
N ARG A 232 13.08 -10.72 11.18
CA ARG A 232 13.69 -10.38 9.87
C ARG A 232 14.60 -9.18 9.94
N TYR A 233 14.30 -8.23 10.82
CA TYR A 233 15.11 -7.03 10.96
C TYR A 233 15.20 -6.60 12.42
N ARG A 234 16.39 -6.20 12.85
CA ARG A 234 16.64 -5.54 14.13
C ARG A 234 17.33 -4.21 13.88
N ALA A 235 16.66 -3.12 14.27
CA ALA A 235 17.21 -1.78 14.23
C ALA A 235 18.36 -1.62 15.24
N ALA A 236 19.20 -0.59 15.04
CA ALA A 236 20.29 -0.29 15.98
C ALA A 236 19.78 0.25 17.33
N GLY A 237 18.53 0.73 17.38
CA GLY A 237 17.85 1.21 18.58
C GLY A 237 16.33 1.24 18.39
N ASP A 238 15.64 2.05 19.18
CA ASP A 238 14.19 2.26 19.09
C ASP A 238 13.82 3.29 18.01
N THR A 239 14.23 3.02 16.78
CA THR A 239 14.19 3.95 15.65
C THR A 239 13.20 3.58 14.56
N LEU A 240 12.53 2.41 14.65
CA LEU A 240 11.47 2.06 13.71
C LEU A 240 10.23 2.92 13.94
N HIS A 241 9.66 3.47 12.87
CA HIS A 241 8.49 4.37 12.97
C HIS A 241 7.47 4.26 11.83
N GLY A 242 7.54 3.23 10.99
CA GLY A 242 6.55 3.01 9.95
C GLY A 242 6.68 1.66 9.26
N LEU A 243 5.54 1.13 8.80
CA LEU A 243 5.44 -0.12 8.06
C LEU A 243 4.27 -0.01 7.07
N ALA A 244 4.47 -0.39 5.81
CA ALA A 244 3.42 -0.41 4.80
C ALA A 244 3.68 -1.52 3.77
N PHE A 245 2.65 -2.27 3.41
CA PHE A 245 2.74 -3.21 2.29
C PHE A 245 2.32 -2.53 0.99
N ALA A 246 3.24 -2.41 0.04
CA ALA A 246 2.95 -1.83 -1.28
C ALA A 246 3.26 -2.87 -2.37
N ARG A 247 2.21 -3.45 -2.94
CA ARG A 247 2.23 -4.43 -4.03
C ARG A 247 2.97 -5.74 -3.74
N ASP A 248 4.29 -5.74 -3.78
CA ASP A 248 5.14 -6.93 -3.72
C ASP A 248 6.23 -6.83 -2.64
N ARG A 249 6.23 -5.75 -1.86
CA ARG A 249 7.25 -5.45 -0.86
C ARG A 249 6.66 -4.80 0.37
N ILE A 250 7.32 -5.03 1.48
CA ILE A 250 7.08 -4.32 2.72
C ILE A 250 8.06 -3.17 2.79
N TRP A 251 7.54 -1.96 2.91
CA TRP A 251 8.31 -0.77 3.23
C TRP A 251 8.35 -0.58 4.74
N PHE A 252 9.49 -0.17 5.28
CA PHE A 252 9.63 0.24 6.67
C PHE A 252 10.50 1.48 6.80
N ALA A 253 10.33 2.22 7.89
CA ALA A 253 11.16 3.38 8.22
C ALA A 253 11.99 3.09 9.47
N ASP A 254 13.29 3.37 9.39
CA ASP A 254 14.25 3.22 10.49
C ASP A 254 15.10 4.49 10.61
N GLY A 255 14.83 5.32 11.61
CA GLY A 255 15.51 6.58 11.83
C GLY A 255 15.30 7.56 10.67
N SER A 256 16.37 7.90 9.95
CA SER A 256 16.31 8.76 8.77
C SER A 256 16.26 7.98 7.45
N GLU A 257 16.16 6.66 7.51
CA GLU A 257 16.22 5.79 6.34
C GLU A 257 14.89 5.10 6.08
N LEU A 258 14.70 4.78 4.80
CA LEU A 258 13.65 3.91 4.31
C LEU A 258 14.26 2.56 3.94
N GLY A 259 13.57 1.47 4.26
CA GLY A 259 13.97 0.13 3.93
C GLY A 259 12.85 -0.69 3.30
N THR A 260 13.24 -1.81 2.69
CA THR A 260 12.31 -2.81 2.16
C THR A 260 12.64 -4.20 2.71
N ILE A 261 11.60 -5.00 2.91
CA ILE A 261 11.71 -6.45 3.10
C ILE A 261 11.15 -7.11 1.84
N GLU A 262 12.01 -7.88 1.18
CA GLU A 262 11.73 -8.63 -0.04
C GLU A 262 12.11 -10.11 0.16
N PRO A 263 11.70 -11.03 -0.73
CA PRO A 263 12.12 -12.43 -0.65
C PRO A 263 13.64 -12.63 -0.62
N LYS A 264 14.40 -11.69 -1.21
CA LYS A 264 15.87 -11.69 -1.23
C LYS A 264 16.52 -11.14 0.04
N GLY A 265 15.73 -10.71 1.03
CA GLY A 265 16.18 -10.12 2.28
C GLY A 265 15.79 -8.66 2.45
N VAL A 266 16.47 -7.99 3.38
CA VAL A 266 16.29 -6.61 3.77
C VAL A 266 17.24 -5.70 2.99
N ALA A 267 16.70 -4.59 2.50
CA ALA A 267 17.47 -3.50 1.94
C ALA A 267 17.17 -2.19 2.67
N LEU A 268 18.15 -1.31 2.81
CA LEU A 268 18.04 -0.03 3.52
C LEU A 268 18.74 1.08 2.75
N THR A 269 18.13 2.26 2.72
CA THR A 269 18.75 3.47 2.17
C THR A 269 19.88 3.96 3.09
N HIS A 270 20.73 4.84 2.57
CA HIS A 270 21.74 5.54 3.35
C HIS A 270 21.72 7.03 2.98
N GLY A 271 21.42 7.90 3.95
CA GLY A 271 21.38 9.35 3.78
C GLY A 271 20.08 9.87 3.15
N LEU A 272 18.95 9.15 3.24
CA LEU A 272 17.68 9.60 2.65
C LEU A 272 17.11 10.87 3.33
N ALA A 273 17.43 11.08 4.61
CA ALA A 273 16.89 12.14 5.44
C ALA A 273 15.35 12.10 5.56
N LEU A 274 14.82 10.91 5.86
CA LEU A 274 13.43 10.73 6.25
C LEU A 274 13.18 11.39 7.62
N ALA A 275 12.00 11.99 7.81
CA ALA A 275 11.63 12.55 9.09
C ALA A 275 11.37 11.42 10.11
N PRO A 276 11.86 11.49 11.37
CA PRO A 276 11.67 10.44 12.38
C PRO A 276 10.22 10.20 12.79
N THR A 277 9.32 11.13 12.47
CA THR A 277 7.88 11.03 12.71
C THR A 277 7.11 10.64 11.45
N ALA A 278 7.80 10.29 10.36
CA ALA A 278 7.13 9.99 9.10
C ALA A 278 6.29 8.72 9.24
N ARG A 279 5.00 8.84 8.94
CA ARG A 279 4.12 7.70 8.76
C ARG A 279 4.20 7.21 7.33
N LEU A 280 4.22 5.90 7.14
CA LEU A 280 4.19 5.30 5.82
C LEU A 280 2.76 4.92 5.43
N THR A 281 2.37 5.22 4.20
CA THR A 281 1.16 4.64 3.59
C THR A 281 1.48 4.08 2.21
N ALA A 282 0.86 2.97 1.87
CA ALA A 282 1.14 2.24 0.65
C ALA A 282 0.50 2.93 -0.56
N SER A 283 1.22 2.97 -1.67
CA SER A 283 0.61 3.23 -2.97
C SER A 283 0.33 1.91 -3.70
N PRO A 284 -0.80 1.78 -4.43
CA PRO A 284 -1.04 0.63 -5.29
C PRO A 284 0.06 0.41 -6.35
N THR A 285 0.92 1.39 -6.59
CA THR A 285 2.00 1.28 -7.58
C THR A 285 3.24 0.53 -7.11
N GLY A 286 3.27 0.14 -5.83
CA GLY A 286 4.46 -0.42 -5.17
C GLY A 286 5.35 0.65 -4.52
N ASP A 287 5.06 1.92 -4.75
CA ASP A 287 5.71 3.05 -4.09
C ASP A 287 5.20 3.21 -2.65
N VAL A 288 5.89 4.02 -1.87
CA VAL A 288 5.44 4.39 -0.52
C VAL A 288 5.35 5.90 -0.37
N TRP A 289 4.28 6.34 0.27
CA TRP A 289 4.12 7.72 0.73
C TRP A 289 4.67 7.84 2.14
N ALA A 290 5.46 8.88 2.39
CA ALA A 290 5.93 9.27 3.70
C ALA A 290 5.30 10.60 4.10
N LEU A 291 4.52 10.58 5.18
CA LEU A 291 3.76 11.72 5.68
C LEU A 291 4.38 12.24 6.97
N ALA A 292 4.83 13.49 6.99
CA ALA A 292 5.43 14.10 8.18
C ALA A 292 5.14 15.60 8.23
N ALA A 293 4.76 16.11 9.40
CA ALA A 293 4.54 17.53 9.66
C ALA A 293 3.64 18.22 8.60
N GLY A 294 2.58 17.55 8.16
CA GLY A 294 1.66 18.07 7.15
C GLY A 294 2.16 17.99 5.70
N ASN A 295 3.31 17.39 5.43
CA ASN A 295 3.88 17.22 4.10
C ASN A 295 3.82 15.76 3.66
N ALA A 296 3.81 15.53 2.33
CA ALA A 296 3.86 14.22 1.72
C ALA A 296 5.03 14.12 0.74
N ARG A 297 5.81 13.05 0.86
CA ARG A 297 6.84 12.64 -0.10
C ARG A 297 6.49 11.24 -0.61
N ARG A 298 6.85 10.91 -1.85
CA ARG A 298 6.60 9.59 -2.44
C ARG A 298 7.91 9.00 -2.92
N PHE A 299 8.20 7.76 -2.56
CA PHE A 299 9.43 7.07 -2.93
C PHE A 299 9.12 5.81 -3.72
N ALA A 300 9.82 5.64 -4.85
CA ALA A 300 9.83 4.41 -5.63
C ALA A 300 11.16 3.70 -5.41
N ALA A 301 11.13 2.38 -5.19
CA ALA A 301 12.35 1.58 -5.18
C ALA A 301 12.86 1.44 -6.62
N SER A 302 14.15 1.70 -6.84
CA SER A 302 14.80 1.33 -8.09
C SER A 302 14.89 -0.18 -8.14
N SER A 303 14.24 -0.81 -9.12
CA SER A 303 14.31 -2.25 -9.32
C SER A 303 15.75 -2.65 -9.66
N THR A 304 16.55 -3.00 -8.65
CA THR A 304 17.89 -3.56 -8.87
C THR A 304 17.72 -5.03 -9.22
N GLY A 305 17.71 -5.34 -10.51
CA GLY A 305 17.72 -6.71 -11.02
C GLY A 305 16.32 -7.34 -11.08
N GLY A 306 15.66 -7.16 -12.23
CA GLY A 306 14.55 -8.00 -12.63
C GLY A 306 15.01 -9.46 -12.71
N THR A 307 14.74 -10.22 -11.66
CA THR A 307 14.58 -11.66 -11.82
C THR A 307 13.13 -11.83 -12.22
N THR A 308 12.93 -12.22 -13.47
CA THR A 308 11.68 -12.75 -13.99
C THR A 308 11.18 -13.77 -12.96
N LEU A 309 10.13 -13.44 -12.22
CA LEU A 309 9.31 -14.45 -11.56
C LEU A 309 8.66 -15.25 -12.69
N THR A 310 9.38 -16.26 -13.19
CA THR A 310 8.76 -17.35 -13.93
C THR A 310 7.82 -18.03 -12.93
N ALA A 311 6.53 -17.70 -13.03
CA ALA A 311 5.48 -18.42 -12.34
C ALA A 311 5.58 -19.89 -12.76
N ALA A 312 6.03 -20.74 -11.84
CA ALA A 312 5.95 -22.18 -11.96
C ALA A 312 4.88 -22.71 -10.97
N GLY A 313 3.63 -22.78 -11.46
CA GLY A 313 2.54 -23.64 -11.00
C GLY A 313 1.72 -23.19 -9.77
N PRO A 314 0.45 -23.66 -9.62
CA PRO A 314 -0.24 -24.68 -10.41
C PRO A 314 -1.29 -24.12 -11.39
N THR A 315 -1.67 -24.97 -12.33
CA THR A 315 -2.73 -24.82 -13.32
C THR A 315 -4.08 -24.41 -12.70
N GLY A 316 -4.34 -23.11 -12.75
CA GLY A 316 -5.65 -22.48 -12.70
C GLY A 316 -5.40 -21.07 -13.21
N ALA A 317 -5.72 -20.79 -14.47
CA ALA A 317 -5.42 -19.51 -15.08
C ALA A 317 -6.16 -18.40 -14.32
N ALA A 318 -5.45 -17.73 -13.42
CA ALA A 318 -5.90 -16.46 -12.88
C ALA A 318 -6.19 -15.53 -14.07
N PRO A 319 -7.33 -14.82 -14.10
CA PRO A 319 -7.62 -13.89 -15.17
C PRO A 319 -6.46 -12.90 -15.31
N ALA A 320 -6.15 -12.53 -16.56
CA ALA A 320 -5.14 -11.53 -16.83
C ALA A 320 -5.45 -10.25 -16.04
N PRO A 321 -4.44 -9.60 -15.42
CA PRO A 321 -4.68 -8.41 -14.61
C PRO A 321 -5.29 -7.32 -15.49
N SER A 322 -6.29 -6.62 -14.96
CA SER A 322 -6.96 -5.51 -15.64
C SER A 322 -5.99 -4.36 -15.93
N TRP A 323 -6.34 -3.46 -16.85
CA TRP A 323 -5.55 -2.23 -17.07
C TRP A 323 -5.33 -1.45 -15.77
N GLN A 324 -6.35 -1.37 -14.92
CA GLN A 324 -6.27 -0.70 -13.61
C GLN A 324 -5.20 -1.31 -12.70
N GLU A 325 -5.03 -2.63 -12.72
CA GLU A 325 -4.06 -3.34 -11.86
C GLU A 325 -2.67 -3.38 -12.48
N ALA A 326 -2.58 -3.59 -13.80
CA ALA A 326 -1.32 -3.83 -14.50
C ALA A 326 -0.64 -2.53 -14.96
N ILE A 327 -1.42 -1.60 -15.50
CA ILE A 327 -0.90 -0.47 -16.29
C ILE A 327 -1.11 0.86 -15.61
N ALA A 328 -2.26 1.11 -14.98
CA ALA A 328 -2.54 2.40 -14.34
C ALA A 328 -1.41 2.82 -13.36
N PRO A 329 -0.82 1.92 -12.56
CA PRO A 329 0.36 2.23 -11.76
C PRO A 329 1.58 2.72 -12.52
N VAL A 330 1.90 2.04 -13.62
CA VAL A 330 3.05 2.35 -14.47
C VAL A 330 2.82 3.69 -15.14
N PHE A 331 1.61 3.90 -15.66
CA PHE A 331 1.20 5.15 -16.28
C PHE A 331 1.36 6.32 -15.30
N ALA A 332 0.81 6.21 -14.09
CA ALA A 332 0.85 7.26 -13.08
C ALA A 332 2.27 7.72 -12.74
N ARG A 333 3.18 6.75 -12.55
CA ARG A 333 4.55 7.05 -12.12
C ARG A 333 5.44 7.54 -13.27
N ALA A 334 5.30 6.97 -14.46
CA ALA A 334 6.30 7.12 -15.53
C ALA A 334 5.78 7.80 -16.81
N CYS A 335 4.46 7.94 -16.97
CA CYS A 335 3.86 8.43 -18.22
C CYS A 335 2.98 9.67 -18.02
N ALA A 336 2.30 9.77 -16.87
CA ALA A 336 1.29 10.78 -16.57
C ALA A 336 1.78 12.22 -16.75
N SER A 337 3.03 12.50 -16.38
CA SER A 337 3.61 13.85 -16.51
C SER A 337 3.59 14.40 -17.94
N CYS A 338 3.63 13.53 -18.96
CA CYS A 338 3.60 13.92 -20.37
C CYS A 338 2.33 13.50 -21.10
N HIS A 339 1.66 12.46 -20.62
CA HIS A 339 0.51 11.80 -21.28
C HIS A 339 -0.79 11.86 -20.46
N GLY A 340 -0.85 12.71 -19.43
CA GLY A 340 -2.03 12.94 -18.60
C GLY A 340 -3.17 13.71 -19.27
N SER A 341 -4.21 14.06 -18.50
CA SER A 341 -5.36 14.86 -18.97
C SER A 341 -4.96 16.26 -19.44
N SER A 342 -3.84 16.79 -18.94
CA SER A 342 -3.19 18.03 -19.39
C SER A 342 -1.94 17.80 -20.26
N ALA A 343 -1.88 16.68 -21.00
CA ALA A 343 -0.68 16.19 -21.69
C ALA A 343 0.08 17.25 -22.50
N SER A 344 1.32 17.53 -22.09
CA SER A 344 2.28 18.32 -22.88
C SER A 344 2.66 17.64 -24.21
N SER A 345 2.51 16.31 -24.29
CA SER A 345 2.76 15.55 -25.52
C SER A 345 1.67 15.69 -26.59
N GLY A 346 0.52 16.27 -26.25
CA GLY A 346 -0.67 16.28 -27.10
C GLY A 346 -1.36 14.91 -27.26
N ILE A 347 -0.89 13.87 -26.55
CA ILE A 347 -1.46 12.52 -26.57
C ILE A 347 -1.80 12.10 -25.14
N ALA A 348 -3.10 12.05 -24.83
CA ALA A 348 -3.59 11.51 -23.56
C ALA A 348 -3.57 9.98 -23.60
N LEU A 349 -2.94 9.35 -22.60
CA LEU A 349 -2.88 7.90 -22.38
C LEU A 349 -3.40 7.51 -20.97
N GLY A 350 -4.19 8.38 -20.33
CA GLY A 350 -4.64 8.20 -18.94
C GLY A 350 -5.70 7.13 -18.69
N ASP A 351 -6.13 6.39 -19.71
CA ASP A 351 -7.15 5.36 -19.57
C ASP A 351 -6.90 4.14 -20.47
N ARG A 352 -7.64 3.06 -20.17
CA ARG A 352 -7.57 1.79 -20.90
C ARG A 352 -7.86 1.94 -22.39
N THR A 353 -8.87 2.72 -22.75
CA THR A 353 -9.31 2.90 -24.14
C THR A 353 -8.20 3.57 -24.95
N ALA A 354 -7.54 4.58 -24.38
CA ALA A 354 -6.42 5.27 -25.00
C ALA A 354 -5.23 4.33 -25.26
N TRP A 355 -4.94 3.44 -24.31
CA TRP A 355 -3.92 2.40 -24.46
C TRP A 355 -4.31 1.33 -25.49
N GLN A 356 -5.54 0.85 -25.47
CA GLN A 356 -6.06 -0.12 -26.45
C GLN A 356 -5.94 0.41 -27.88
N ASN A 357 -6.36 1.67 -28.09
CA ASN A 357 -6.32 2.33 -29.40
C ASN A 357 -4.89 2.58 -29.91
N ARG A 358 -3.88 2.50 -29.05
CA ARG A 358 -2.48 2.81 -29.36
C ARG A 358 -1.51 1.69 -29.01
N LYS A 359 -2.03 0.47 -28.78
CA LYS A 359 -1.26 -0.67 -28.27
C LYS A 359 -0.01 -0.98 -29.10
N ASP A 360 -0.10 -0.86 -30.43
CA ASP A 360 1.02 -1.17 -31.34
C ASP A 360 2.09 -0.06 -31.29
N LEU A 361 1.67 1.20 -31.21
CA LEU A 361 2.59 2.33 -31.02
C LEU A 361 3.25 2.29 -29.65
N ILE A 362 2.50 1.94 -28.61
CA ILE A 362 3.04 1.77 -27.25
C ILE A 362 4.06 0.63 -27.23
N ARG A 363 3.74 -0.52 -27.84
CA ARG A 363 4.70 -1.63 -27.99
C ARG A 363 5.97 -1.17 -28.70
N GLN A 364 5.82 -0.50 -29.84
CA GLN A 364 6.94 -0.02 -30.63
C GLN A 364 7.81 0.96 -29.83
N ARG A 365 7.22 2.00 -29.24
CA ARG A 365 7.98 3.09 -28.57
C ARG A 365 8.53 2.67 -27.21
N VAL A 366 7.79 1.87 -26.44
CA VAL A 366 8.14 1.52 -25.07
C VAL A 366 8.90 0.20 -24.99
N LEU A 367 8.58 -0.80 -25.82
CA LEU A 367 9.19 -2.13 -25.68
C LEU A 367 10.30 -2.37 -26.71
N VAL A 368 10.09 -1.94 -27.96
CA VAL A 368 11.02 -2.18 -29.07
C VAL A 368 12.10 -1.10 -29.14
N GLU A 369 11.71 0.14 -29.46
CA GLU A 369 12.63 1.27 -29.62
C GLU A 369 13.16 1.80 -28.29
N ARG A 370 12.42 1.57 -27.20
CA ARG A 370 12.68 2.15 -25.87
C ARG A 370 12.88 3.66 -25.92
N SER A 371 12.25 4.32 -26.89
CA SER A 371 12.25 5.76 -27.11
C SER A 371 11.28 6.52 -26.19
N MET A 372 10.49 5.78 -25.40
CA MET A 372 9.62 6.30 -24.35
C MET A 372 9.82 5.56 -23.02
N PRO A 373 9.76 6.27 -21.87
CA PRO A 373 9.64 7.73 -21.75
C PRO A 373 10.94 8.45 -22.22
N PRO A 374 10.90 9.77 -22.51
CA PRO A 374 12.06 10.51 -23.01
C PRO A 374 13.20 10.54 -21.98
N ALA A 375 14.41 10.88 -22.42
CA ALA A 375 15.59 10.98 -21.56
C ALA A 375 15.32 11.89 -20.35
N GLY A 376 15.61 11.39 -19.15
CA GLY A 376 15.32 12.07 -17.87
C GLY A 376 14.12 11.51 -17.10
N ALA A 377 13.25 10.73 -17.75
CA ALA A 377 12.19 9.96 -17.08
C ALA A 377 12.55 8.47 -17.07
N SER A 378 12.38 7.79 -15.93
CA SER A 378 12.75 6.39 -15.76
C SER A 378 11.55 5.45 -15.88
N LEU A 379 11.67 4.42 -16.72
CA LEU A 379 10.76 3.28 -16.76
C LEU A 379 11.56 2.00 -16.52
N THR A 380 11.17 1.25 -15.49
CA THR A 380 11.91 0.05 -15.06
C THR A 380 11.68 -1.14 -16.02
N ASP A 381 12.57 -2.13 -15.99
CA ASP A 381 12.35 -3.38 -16.74
C ASP A 381 11.12 -4.15 -16.25
N ALA A 382 10.82 -4.08 -14.95
CA ALA A 382 9.60 -4.63 -14.37
C ALA A 382 8.34 -3.97 -14.95
N ASP A 383 8.39 -2.65 -15.14
CA ASP A 383 7.30 -1.90 -15.77
C ASP A 383 7.14 -2.26 -17.24
N ARG A 384 8.24 -2.35 -17.99
CA ARG A 384 8.21 -2.82 -19.39
C ARG A 384 7.64 -4.24 -19.49
N ALA A 385 8.00 -5.12 -18.56
CA ALA A 385 7.43 -6.47 -18.51
C ALA A 385 5.95 -6.48 -18.14
N ALA A 386 5.48 -5.57 -17.28
CA ALA A 386 4.05 -5.40 -17.00
C ALA A 386 3.29 -4.90 -18.24
N ILE A 387 3.83 -3.90 -18.93
CA ILE A 387 3.29 -3.39 -20.19
C ILE A 387 3.23 -4.48 -21.26
N ALA A 388 4.32 -5.22 -21.47
CA ALA A 388 4.39 -6.32 -22.43
C ALA A 388 3.30 -7.36 -22.16
N ARG A 389 3.22 -7.87 -20.92
CA ARG A 389 2.22 -8.86 -20.51
C ARG A 389 0.79 -8.40 -20.79
N TRP A 390 0.44 -7.17 -20.41
CA TRP A 390 -0.92 -6.68 -20.64
C TRP A 390 -1.26 -6.51 -22.13
N LEU A 391 -0.30 -6.01 -22.93
CA LEU A 391 -0.47 -5.90 -24.38
C LEU A 391 -0.60 -7.28 -25.04
N ASP A 392 0.16 -8.28 -24.57
CA ASP A 392 0.12 -9.66 -25.05
C ASP A 392 -1.19 -10.37 -24.70
N THR A 393 -1.85 -10.01 -23.58
CA THR A 393 -3.19 -10.52 -23.22
C THR A 393 -4.34 -9.89 -24.02
N GLY A 394 -4.02 -9.16 -25.09
CA GLY A 394 -4.98 -8.50 -25.96
C GLY A 394 -5.41 -7.12 -25.46
N ALA A 395 -4.66 -6.51 -24.53
CA ALA A 395 -4.96 -5.20 -23.97
C ALA A 395 -6.36 -5.11 -23.35
N LYS A 396 -6.83 -6.20 -22.70
CA LYS A 396 -8.19 -6.28 -22.15
C LYS A 396 -8.36 -5.52 -20.85
#